data_AF-A0A7X6UWQ7-F1
#
_entry.id   AF-A0A7X6UWQ7-F1
#
_cell.length_a   1.000
_cell.length_b   1.000
_cell.length_c   1.000
_cell.angle_alpha   90.00
_cell.angle_beta   90.00
_cell.angle_gamma   90.00
#
_symmetry.space_group_name_H-M   'P 1'
#
loop_
_entity.id
_entity.type
_entity.pdbx_description
1 polymer ?
#
loop_
_entity_poly.entity_id
_entity_poly.type
_entity_poly.pdbx_seq_one_letter_code
_entity_poly.pdbx_strand_id
1 'polypeptide(L)'
;MAQETTKRLIASLIFVILSVLFITLGIFEISFSDTFSWAEVLHKQFPKLYRYSMHIGVIECLVGGLLVIPAYFLHKSFAIKAIETCLRLGLGGMFIFASIFKIADPKEFATLVAQYQFLPHNLVNPFALFLPQIEFWAGVALIFTPFVRENASLILGMFIAFIIALIYALWHDLGIICGCFAIEGAQGKDETWTSLIRDLILLGPTAWLMWRPRRTLWNIWLQK
;
A
#
# COMPACT_ATOMS: atom_id res chain seq x y z
N MET A 1 10.80 -21.93 32.48
CA MET A 1 9.71 -21.02 32.02
C MET A 1 10.26 -19.83 31.24
N ALA A 2 11.09 -18.95 31.83
CA ALA A 2 11.62 -17.75 31.14
C ALA A 2 12.40 -18.06 29.84
N GLN A 3 13.27 -19.08 29.84
CA GLN A 3 14.06 -19.46 28.66
C GLN A 3 13.20 -19.94 27.47
N GLU A 4 12.05 -20.56 27.75
CA GLU A 4 11.12 -21.02 26.72
C GLU A 4 10.34 -19.85 26.11
N THR A 5 9.94 -18.88 26.94
CA THR A 5 9.33 -17.62 26.51
C THR A 5 10.29 -16.81 25.63
N THR A 6 11.57 -16.73 25.97
CA THR A 6 12.58 -16.03 25.16
C THR A 6 12.77 -16.69 23.79
N LYS A 7 12.82 -18.02 23.72
CA LYS A 7 12.96 -18.76 22.44
C LYS A 7 11.77 -18.53 21.51
N ARG A 8 10.55 -18.61 22.06
CA ARG A 8 9.32 -18.34 21.30
C ARG A 8 9.28 -16.89 20.81
N LEU A 9 9.77 -15.92 21.59
CA LEU A 9 9.81 -14.52 21.21
C LEU A 9 10.78 -14.28 20.04
N ILE A 10 11.98 -14.85 20.12
CA ILE A 10 12.98 -14.78 19.04
C ILE A 10 12.43 -15.41 17.76
N ALA A 11 11.78 -16.57 17.87
CA ALA A 11 11.14 -17.21 16.72
C ALA A 11 10.02 -16.34 16.11
N SER A 12 9.16 -15.75 16.94
CA SER A 12 8.10 -14.82 16.49
C SER A 12 8.70 -13.59 15.80
N LEU A 13 9.78 -13.02 16.34
CA LEU A 13 10.52 -11.91 15.74
C LEU A 13 11.04 -12.27 14.34
N ILE A 14 11.65 -13.45 14.18
CA ILE A 14 12.15 -13.93 12.88
C ILE A 14 11.01 -14.03 11.87
N PHE A 15 9.88 -14.65 12.24
CA PHE A 15 8.73 -14.77 11.36
C PHE A 15 8.14 -13.42 10.96
N VAL A 16 8.06 -12.46 11.88
CA VAL A 16 7.61 -11.09 11.58
C VAL A 16 8.59 -10.38 10.63
N ILE A 17 9.90 -10.48 10.88
CA ILE A 17 10.91 -9.85 10.01
C ILE A 17 10.81 -10.42 8.59
N LEU A 18 10.75 -11.75 8.47
CA LEU A 18 10.57 -12.41 7.17
C LEU A 18 9.26 -11.99 6.51
N SER A 19 8.15 -11.97 7.27
CA SER A 19 6.86 -11.51 6.77
C SER A 19 6.94 -10.10 6.18
N VAL A 20 7.52 -9.15 6.92
CA VAL A 20 7.69 -7.76 6.48
C VAL A 20 8.59 -7.66 5.25
N LEU A 21 9.69 -8.42 5.22
CA LEU A 21 10.58 -8.47 4.06
C LEU A 21 9.82 -8.91 2.80
N PHE A 22 9.12 -10.06 2.86
CA PHE A 22 8.36 -10.61 1.73
C PHE A 22 7.22 -9.69 1.28
N ILE A 23 6.49 -9.07 2.22
CA ILE A 23 5.43 -8.10 1.87
C ILE A 23 6.03 -6.85 1.22
N THR A 24 7.15 -6.35 1.73
CA THR A 24 7.80 -5.17 1.17
C THR A 24 8.31 -5.45 -0.23
N LEU A 25 9.03 -6.56 -0.44
CA LEU A 25 9.49 -6.99 -1.76
C LEU A 25 8.31 -7.17 -2.73
N GLY A 26 7.26 -7.85 -2.29
CA GLY A 26 6.09 -8.07 -3.14
C GLY A 26 5.39 -6.78 -3.55
N ILE A 27 5.26 -5.80 -2.64
CA ILE A 27 4.70 -4.49 -2.98
C ILE A 27 5.61 -3.74 -3.96
N PHE A 28 6.93 -3.81 -3.77
CA PHE A 28 7.90 -3.20 -4.67
C PHE A 28 7.85 -3.82 -6.07
N GLU A 29 7.74 -5.14 -6.19
CA GLU A 29 7.60 -5.82 -7.49
C GLU A 29 6.27 -5.51 -8.17
N ILE A 30 5.17 -5.39 -7.42
CA ILE A 30 3.85 -4.99 -7.96
C ILE A 30 3.88 -3.53 -8.43
N SER A 31 4.57 -2.65 -7.71
CA SER A 31 4.53 -1.20 -7.94
C SER A 31 5.64 -0.72 -8.90
N PHE A 32 6.74 -1.46 -9.01
CA PHE A 32 7.93 -1.11 -9.78
C PHE A 32 8.46 -2.33 -10.54
N SER A 33 7.64 -2.87 -11.46
CA SER A 33 7.96 -4.08 -12.24
C SER A 33 9.29 -4.00 -13.00
N ASP A 34 9.71 -2.79 -13.37
CA ASP A 34 10.87 -2.55 -14.25
C ASP A 34 12.17 -2.29 -13.48
N THR A 35 12.10 -2.16 -12.15
CA THR A 35 13.27 -1.79 -11.33
C THR A 35 14.15 -2.99 -10.97
N PHE A 36 13.62 -4.22 -11.02
CA PHE A 36 14.36 -5.42 -10.64
C PHE A 36 14.91 -6.19 -11.85
N SER A 37 16.24 -6.34 -11.90
CA SER A 37 17.02 -6.93 -13.01
C SER A 37 16.65 -8.37 -13.39
N TRP A 38 15.98 -9.14 -12.52
CA TRP A 38 15.54 -10.51 -12.84
C TRP A 38 14.31 -10.55 -13.74
N ALA A 39 13.53 -9.46 -13.77
CA ALA A 39 12.38 -9.31 -14.66
C ALA A 39 12.82 -9.35 -16.13
N GLU A 40 13.95 -8.71 -16.50
CA GLU A 40 14.48 -8.75 -17.87
C GLU A 40 14.84 -10.17 -18.35
N VAL A 41 15.42 -10.99 -17.47
CA VAL A 41 15.82 -12.37 -17.80
C VAL A 41 14.59 -13.24 -18.03
N LEU A 42 13.60 -13.14 -17.14
CA LEU A 42 12.37 -13.95 -17.22
C LEU A 42 11.42 -13.47 -18.33
N HIS A 43 11.40 -12.16 -18.61
CA HIS A 43 10.65 -11.58 -19.73
C HIS A 43 11.21 -12.02 -21.09
N LYS A 44 12.53 -12.25 -21.20
CA LYS A 44 13.16 -12.86 -22.38
C LYS A 44 12.79 -14.33 -22.57
N GLN A 45 12.65 -15.08 -21.48
CA GLN A 45 12.47 -16.53 -21.53
C GLN A 45 11.00 -16.96 -21.58
N PHE A 46 10.08 -16.19 -20.99
CA PHE A 46 8.64 -16.43 -20.97
C PHE A 46 7.82 -15.15 -21.20
N PRO A 47 7.82 -14.59 -22.42
CA PRO A 47 7.25 -13.27 -22.73
C PRO A 47 5.73 -13.14 -22.51
N LYS A 48 4.99 -14.25 -22.41
CA LYS A 48 3.55 -14.24 -22.08
C LYS A 48 3.27 -14.36 -20.57
N LEU A 49 4.17 -14.98 -19.81
CA LEU A 49 3.98 -15.26 -18.38
C LEU A 49 4.58 -14.15 -17.51
N TYR A 50 5.68 -13.55 -17.97
CA TYR A 50 6.46 -12.53 -17.24
C TYR A 50 6.31 -11.11 -17.78
N ARG A 51 5.28 -10.85 -18.59
CA ARG A 51 4.97 -9.49 -19.07
C ARG A 51 4.58 -8.53 -17.93
N TYR A 52 4.12 -9.09 -16.81
CA TYR A 52 3.88 -8.39 -15.56
C TYR A 52 4.40 -9.29 -14.43
N SER A 53 5.52 -8.94 -13.79
CA SER A 53 6.07 -9.65 -12.60
C SER A 53 5.12 -9.64 -11.38
N MET A 54 3.93 -9.05 -11.53
CA MET A 54 2.87 -8.93 -10.52
C MET A 54 2.53 -10.26 -9.84
N HIS A 55 2.52 -11.39 -10.56
CA HIS A 55 2.20 -12.70 -9.98
C HIS A 55 3.26 -13.13 -8.95
N ILE A 56 4.54 -12.77 -9.16
CA ILE A 56 5.61 -12.99 -8.20
C ILE A 56 5.36 -12.14 -6.97
N GLY A 57 5.17 -10.83 -7.14
CA GLY A 57 4.92 -9.94 -6.00
C GLY A 57 3.65 -10.28 -5.21
N VAL A 58 2.60 -10.79 -5.88
CA VAL A 58 1.40 -11.33 -5.22
C VAL A 58 1.74 -12.58 -4.41
N ILE A 59 2.52 -13.51 -4.97
CA ILE A 59 2.99 -14.70 -4.25
C ILE A 59 3.82 -14.30 -3.04
N GLU A 60 4.73 -13.33 -3.16
CA GLU A 60 5.54 -12.83 -2.05
C GLU A 60 4.67 -12.19 -0.96
N CYS A 61 3.67 -11.39 -1.34
CA CYS A 61 2.70 -10.83 -0.39
C CYS A 61 1.90 -11.94 0.33
N LEU A 62 1.48 -12.98 -0.39
CA LEU A 62 0.76 -14.13 0.18
C LEU A 62 1.65 -14.92 1.15
N VAL A 63 2.90 -15.21 0.76
CA VAL A 63 3.89 -15.89 1.61
C VAL A 63 4.15 -15.05 2.86
N GLY A 64 4.38 -13.75 2.70
CA GLY A 64 4.56 -12.82 3.82
C GLY A 64 3.35 -12.79 4.76
N GLY A 65 2.13 -12.80 4.21
CA GLY A 65 0.89 -12.93 4.98
C GLY A 65 0.77 -14.25 5.75
N LEU A 66 1.13 -15.38 5.11
CA LEU A 66 1.14 -16.70 5.76
C LEU A 66 2.16 -16.79 6.89
N LEU A 67 3.32 -16.11 6.77
CA LEU A 67 4.35 -16.06 7.83
C LEU A 67 3.89 -15.33 9.09
N VAL A 68 2.84 -14.51 9.01
CA VAL A 68 2.22 -13.89 10.20
C VAL A 68 1.54 -14.92 11.10
N ILE A 69 1.02 -16.00 10.54
CA ILE A 69 0.28 -17.05 11.26
C ILE A 69 1.17 -17.70 12.34
N PRO A 70 2.33 -18.29 12.03
CA PRO A 70 3.21 -18.86 13.07
C PRO A 70 3.71 -17.79 14.04
N ALA A 71 3.97 -16.55 13.59
CA ALA A 71 4.36 -15.46 14.49
C ALA A 71 3.30 -15.18 15.56
N TYR A 72 2.02 -15.16 15.16
CA TYR A 72 0.87 -14.94 16.04
C TYR A 72 0.70 -16.07 17.07
N PHE A 73 0.87 -17.32 16.66
CA PHE A 73 0.78 -18.47 17.56
C PHE A 73 1.96 -18.57 18.54
N LEU A 74 3.14 -18.09 18.15
CA LEU A 74 4.32 -18.08 19.02
C LEU A 74 4.22 -16.98 20.10
N HIS A 75 3.98 -15.73 19.70
CA HIS A 75 3.82 -14.58 20.61
C HIS A 75 2.80 -13.57 20.08
N LYS A 76 1.53 -13.81 20.43
CA LYS A 76 0.39 -12.98 20.02
C LYS A 76 0.58 -11.47 20.28
N SER A 77 1.02 -11.09 21.48
CA SER A 77 1.16 -9.67 21.86
C SER A 77 2.24 -8.97 21.03
N PHE A 78 3.38 -9.63 20.82
CA PHE A 78 4.48 -9.12 20.01
C PHE A 78 4.06 -9.00 18.54
N ALA A 79 3.50 -10.06 17.95
CA ALA A 79 3.09 -10.10 16.55
C ALA A 79 2.08 -8.98 16.23
N ILE A 80 1.06 -8.78 17.07
CA ILE A 80 0.08 -7.71 16.89
C ILE A 80 0.73 -6.32 16.90
N LYS A 81 1.62 -6.06 17.87
CA LYS A 81 2.32 -4.77 18.00
C LYS A 81 3.21 -4.50 16.78
N ALA A 82 3.88 -5.53 16.28
CA ALA A 82 4.74 -5.43 15.11
C ALA A 82 3.92 -5.17 13.83
N ILE A 83 2.86 -5.94 13.58
CA ILE A 83 1.98 -5.75 12.42
C ILE A 83 1.37 -4.33 12.43
N GLU A 84 0.88 -3.85 13.59
CA GLU A 84 0.36 -2.49 13.71
C GLU A 84 1.42 -1.43 13.37
N THR A 85 2.65 -1.62 13.85
CA THR A 85 3.78 -0.72 13.54
C THR A 85 4.10 -0.73 12.05
N CYS A 86 4.23 -1.90 11.44
CA CYS A 86 4.55 -2.07 10.04
C CYS A 86 3.46 -1.50 9.12
N LEU A 87 2.18 -1.75 9.43
CA LEU A 87 1.08 -1.22 8.62
C LEU A 87 0.98 0.30 8.70
N ARG A 88 1.19 0.89 9.88
CA ARG A 88 1.18 2.36 10.03
C ARG A 88 2.33 3.01 9.26
N LEU A 89 3.54 2.44 9.35
CA LEU A 89 4.71 2.93 8.63
C LEU A 89 4.57 2.72 7.12
N GLY A 90 4.12 1.55 6.69
CA GLY A 90 3.94 1.19 5.29
C GLY A 90 2.86 2.02 4.60
N LEU A 91 1.62 1.98 5.12
CA LEU A 91 0.51 2.74 4.54
C LEU A 91 0.73 4.26 4.67
N GLY A 92 1.18 4.71 5.85
CA GLY A 92 1.44 6.14 6.06
C GLY A 92 2.57 6.65 5.17
N GLY A 93 3.67 5.89 5.07
CA GLY A 93 4.81 6.21 4.22
C GLY A 93 4.44 6.20 2.74
N MET A 94 3.62 5.24 2.30
CA MET A 94 3.11 5.17 0.93
C MET A 94 2.31 6.42 0.56
N PHE A 95 1.37 6.85 1.41
CA PHE A 95 0.58 8.07 1.17
C PHE A 95 1.43 9.35 1.19
N ILE A 96 2.41 9.44 2.08
CA ILE A 96 3.38 10.54 2.11
C ILE A 96 4.18 10.59 0.81
N PHE A 97 4.75 9.46 0.38
CA PHE A 97 5.58 9.40 -0.81
C PHE A 97 4.77 9.72 -2.07
N ALA A 98 3.60 9.10 -2.24
CA ALA A 98 2.70 9.32 -3.37
C ALA A 98 2.24 10.79 -3.47
N SER A 99 1.96 11.44 -2.34
CA SER A 99 1.50 12.84 -2.32
C SER A 99 2.62 13.83 -2.64
N ILE A 100 3.87 13.56 -2.29
CA ILE A 100 5.00 14.47 -2.58
C ILE A 100 5.13 14.72 -4.09
N PHE A 101 5.05 13.69 -4.92
CA PHE A 101 5.12 13.86 -6.38
C PHE A 101 3.96 14.70 -6.93
N LYS A 102 2.75 14.48 -6.41
CA LYS A 102 1.54 15.23 -6.81
C LYS A 102 1.59 16.70 -6.35
N ILE A 103 2.18 16.97 -5.19
CA ILE A 103 2.35 18.33 -4.65
C ILE A 103 3.45 19.06 -5.42
N ALA A 104 4.52 18.37 -5.85
CA ALA A 104 5.62 18.94 -6.60
C ALA A 104 5.20 19.42 -7.99
N ASP A 105 4.35 18.67 -8.70
CA ASP A 105 3.74 19.09 -9.96
C ASP A 105 2.22 18.90 -9.97
N PRO A 106 1.45 19.87 -9.44
CA PRO A 106 -0.01 19.82 -9.46
C PRO A 106 -0.61 19.87 -10.87
N LYS A 107 0.12 20.40 -11.86
CA LYS A 107 -0.35 20.53 -13.25
C LYS A 107 -0.32 19.16 -13.94
N GLU A 108 0.75 18.41 -13.74
CA GLU A 108 0.84 17.02 -14.20
C GLU A 108 -0.25 16.18 -13.53
N PHE A 109 -0.43 16.30 -12.21
CA PHE A 109 -1.47 15.57 -11.50
C PHE A 109 -2.89 15.94 -11.98
N ALA A 110 -3.16 17.23 -12.24
CA ALA A 110 -4.44 17.66 -12.82
C ALA A 110 -4.69 17.06 -14.20
N THR A 111 -3.63 16.88 -15.01
CA THR A 111 -3.72 16.22 -16.32
C THR A 111 -4.10 14.76 -16.17
N LEU A 112 -3.48 14.04 -15.23
CA LEU A 112 -3.83 12.65 -14.90
C LEU A 112 -5.28 12.54 -14.40
N VAL A 113 -5.73 13.44 -13.53
CA VAL A 113 -7.11 13.47 -13.04
C VAL A 113 -8.09 13.77 -14.18
N ALA A 114 -7.77 14.66 -15.11
CA ALA A 114 -8.62 14.97 -16.26
C ALA A 114 -8.78 13.76 -17.20
N GLN A 115 -7.75 12.90 -17.33
CA GLN A 115 -7.82 11.68 -18.14
C GLN A 115 -8.88 10.70 -17.64
N TYR A 116 -9.21 10.71 -16.33
CA TYR A 116 -10.30 9.89 -15.80
C TYR A 116 -11.67 10.26 -16.36
N GLN A 117 -11.85 11.47 -16.90
CA GLN A 117 -13.13 11.97 -17.41
C GLN A 117 -14.31 11.79 -16.42
N PHE A 118 -14.00 11.68 -15.12
CA PHE A 118 -14.95 11.40 -14.06
C PHE A 118 -15.42 12.68 -13.37
N LEU A 119 -14.52 13.66 -13.23
CA LEU A 119 -14.81 14.96 -12.63
C LEU A 119 -15.11 16.01 -13.72
N PRO A 120 -16.04 16.94 -13.47
CA PRO A 120 -16.25 18.06 -14.37
C PRO A 120 -15.02 18.98 -14.37
N HIS A 121 -14.76 19.62 -15.51
CA HIS A 121 -13.51 20.34 -15.77
C HIS A 121 -13.17 21.41 -14.71
N ASN A 122 -14.18 22.09 -14.15
CA ASN A 122 -14.03 23.08 -13.10
C ASN A 122 -13.58 22.52 -11.74
N LEU A 123 -13.78 21.21 -11.49
CA LEU A 123 -13.39 20.54 -10.23
C LEU A 123 -12.03 19.86 -10.32
N VAL A 124 -11.49 19.64 -11.53
CA VAL A 124 -10.18 18.99 -11.72
C VAL A 124 -9.07 19.75 -10.98
N ASN A 125 -8.98 21.07 -11.17
CA ASN A 125 -7.91 21.87 -10.56
C ASN A 125 -8.03 21.94 -9.03
N PRO A 126 -9.21 22.24 -8.42
CA PRO A 126 -9.37 22.14 -6.98
C PRO A 126 -9.01 20.75 -6.44
N PHE A 127 -9.47 19.69 -7.10
CA PHE A 127 -9.17 18.32 -6.67
C PHE A 127 -7.68 18.02 -6.68
N ALA A 128 -6.97 18.40 -7.75
CA ALA A 128 -5.53 18.25 -7.87
C ALA A 128 -4.74 19.05 -6.83
N LEU A 129 -5.29 20.15 -6.33
CA LEU A 129 -4.67 20.99 -5.30
C LEU A 129 -5.00 20.59 -3.86
N PHE A 130 -6.11 19.90 -3.61
CA PHE A 130 -6.52 19.56 -2.24
C PHE A 130 -6.27 18.10 -1.90
N LEU A 131 -6.54 17.17 -2.82
CA LEU A 131 -6.41 15.74 -2.53
C LEU A 131 -5.00 15.37 -2.06
N PRO A 132 -3.91 15.78 -2.74
CA PRO A 132 -2.56 15.38 -2.33
C PRO A 132 -2.19 15.84 -0.90
N GLN A 133 -2.71 16.98 -0.47
CA GLN A 133 -2.48 17.56 0.85
C GLN A 133 -3.19 16.72 1.90
N ILE A 134 -4.43 16.30 1.62
CA ILE A 134 -5.16 15.40 2.53
C ILE A 134 -4.45 14.04 2.59
N GLU A 135 -3.98 13.50 1.45
CA GLU A 135 -3.18 12.26 1.42
C GLU A 135 -1.91 12.38 2.27
N PHE A 136 -1.14 13.46 2.09
CA PHE A 136 0.08 13.73 2.83
C PHE A 136 -0.17 13.78 4.33
N TRP A 137 -1.10 14.62 4.77
CA TRP A 137 -1.38 14.81 6.18
C TRP A 137 -2.02 13.57 6.82
N ALA A 138 -2.85 12.83 6.09
CA ALA A 138 -3.39 11.55 6.55
C ALA A 138 -2.27 10.52 6.77
N GLY A 139 -1.30 10.44 5.84
CA GLY A 139 -0.14 9.57 5.97
C GLY A 139 0.76 9.94 7.16
N VAL A 140 1.08 11.22 7.32
CA VAL A 140 1.84 11.74 8.46
C VAL A 140 1.10 11.44 9.76
N ALA A 141 -0.20 11.74 9.82
CA ALA A 141 -0.98 11.55 11.02
C ALA A 141 -1.13 10.07 11.39
N LEU A 142 -1.25 9.17 10.41
CA LEU A 142 -1.27 7.72 10.66
C LEU A 142 0.01 7.24 11.34
N ILE A 143 1.17 7.81 11.02
CA ILE A 143 2.46 7.44 11.63
C ILE A 143 2.62 8.07 13.01
N PHE A 144 2.46 9.39 13.13
CA PHE A 144 2.94 10.13 14.30
C PHE A 144 1.87 10.36 15.38
N THR A 145 0.58 10.35 15.03
CA THR A 145 -0.49 10.71 15.97
C THR A 145 -1.08 9.48 16.68
N PRO A 146 -1.78 9.65 17.82
CA PRO A 146 -2.54 8.56 18.43
C PRO A 146 -3.85 8.24 17.69
N PHE A 147 -4.28 9.06 16.73
CA PHE A 147 -5.58 8.97 16.05
C PHE A 147 -5.55 7.95 14.90
N VAL A 148 -5.13 6.72 15.19
CA VAL A 148 -4.95 5.66 14.18
C VAL A 148 -6.26 5.34 13.47
N ARG A 149 -7.35 5.20 14.24
CA ARG A 149 -8.66 4.85 13.72
C ARG A 149 -9.19 5.89 12.75
N GLU A 150 -9.08 7.16 13.13
CA GLU A 150 -9.58 8.29 12.35
C GLU A 150 -8.81 8.42 11.04
N ASN A 151 -7.48 8.38 11.09
CA ASN A 151 -6.64 8.46 9.89
C ASN A 151 -6.76 7.23 8.99
N ALA A 152 -6.89 6.03 9.57
CA ALA A 152 -7.13 4.81 8.79
C ALA A 152 -8.49 4.85 8.09
N SER A 153 -9.51 5.44 8.72
CA SER A 153 -10.84 5.63 8.11
C SER A 153 -10.78 6.60 6.92
N LEU A 154 -10.01 7.68 7.06
CA LEU A 154 -9.80 8.66 5.99
C LEU A 154 -9.08 8.03 4.79
N ILE A 155 -7.99 7.29 5.05
CA ILE A 155 -7.24 6.54 4.03
C ILE A 155 -8.11 5.48 3.36
N LEU A 156 -8.93 4.75 4.14
CA LEU A 156 -9.88 3.79 3.58
C LEU A 156 -10.89 4.46 2.65
N GLY A 157 -11.41 5.63 3.03
CA GLY A 157 -12.30 6.43 2.18
C GLY A 157 -11.65 6.85 0.86
N MET A 158 -10.37 7.25 0.90
CA MET A 158 -9.61 7.57 -0.31
C MET A 158 -9.41 6.35 -1.20
N PHE A 159 -9.05 5.19 -0.64
CA PHE A 159 -8.94 3.95 -1.42
C PHE A 159 -10.25 3.59 -2.10
N ILE A 160 -11.38 3.69 -1.39
CA ILE A 160 -12.70 3.43 -1.99
C ILE A 160 -12.96 4.41 -3.15
N ALA A 161 -12.64 5.70 -2.98
CA ALA A 161 -12.80 6.69 -4.05
C ALA A 161 -11.92 6.36 -5.28
N PHE A 162 -10.65 5.95 -5.08
CA PHE A 162 -9.77 5.54 -6.17
C PHE A 162 -10.23 4.27 -6.86
N ILE A 163 -10.70 3.28 -6.10
CA ILE A 163 -11.29 2.05 -6.65
C ILE A 163 -12.50 2.36 -7.54
N ILE A 164 -13.39 3.26 -7.10
CA ILE A 164 -14.54 3.69 -7.90
C ILE A 164 -14.06 4.37 -9.20
N ALA A 165 -13.07 5.26 -9.12
CA ALA A 165 -12.51 5.93 -10.29
C ALA A 165 -11.84 4.95 -11.27
N LEU A 166 -11.13 3.93 -10.76
CA LEU A 166 -10.50 2.89 -11.58
C LEU A 166 -11.53 1.97 -12.25
N ILE A 167 -12.58 1.57 -11.53
CA ILE A 167 -13.69 0.79 -12.11
C ILE A 167 -14.37 1.58 -13.22
N TYR A 168 -14.62 2.87 -13.00
CA TYR A 168 -15.16 3.76 -14.03
C TYR A 168 -14.25 3.83 -15.27
N ALA A 169 -12.94 4.02 -15.06
CA ALA A 169 -11.96 4.05 -16.16
C ALA A 169 -11.96 2.75 -16.97
N LEU A 170 -11.98 1.59 -16.31
CA LEU A 170 -12.08 0.28 -16.96
C LEU A 170 -13.36 0.12 -17.77
N TRP A 171 -14.49 0.63 -17.27
CA TRP A 171 -15.78 0.51 -17.96
C TRP A 171 -15.87 1.40 -19.22
N HIS A 172 -15.16 2.52 -19.21
CA HIS A 172 -15.04 3.44 -20.35
C HIS A 172 -13.82 3.17 -21.24
N ASP A 173 -13.14 2.02 -21.05
CA ASP A 173 -11.96 1.61 -21.81
C ASP A 173 -10.80 2.63 -21.78
N LEU A 174 -10.72 3.43 -20.71
CA LEU A 174 -9.65 4.37 -20.48
C LEU A 174 -8.45 3.63 -19.86
N GLY A 175 -7.30 3.63 -20.54
CA GLY A 175 -6.05 3.09 -19.99
C GLY A 175 -5.43 4.08 -19.02
N ILE A 176 -5.71 3.94 -17.72
CA ILE A 176 -5.26 4.89 -16.69
C ILE A 176 -4.54 4.17 -15.55
N ILE A 177 -3.41 4.73 -15.12
CA ILE A 177 -2.66 4.26 -13.95
C ILE A 177 -3.12 5.05 -12.72
N CYS A 178 -3.34 4.38 -11.59
CA CYS A 178 -3.62 5.08 -10.34
C CYS A 178 -2.39 5.92 -9.95
N GLY A 179 -2.58 7.24 -9.81
CA GLY A 179 -1.51 8.23 -9.59
C GLY A 179 -0.74 8.11 -8.26
N CYS A 180 -0.83 6.98 -7.56
CA CYS A 180 -0.01 6.67 -6.38
C CYS A 180 1.46 6.40 -6.73
N PHE A 181 1.77 6.03 -7.98
CA PHE A 181 3.13 5.79 -8.45
C PHE A 181 3.33 6.50 -9.80
N ALA A 182 4.44 7.23 -9.94
CA ALA A 182 4.82 7.89 -11.19
C ALA A 182 5.29 6.84 -12.19
N ILE A 183 4.42 6.46 -13.12
CA ILE A 183 4.81 5.68 -14.29
C ILE A 183 4.51 6.57 -15.50
N GLU A 184 5.54 6.85 -16.29
CA GLU A 184 5.43 7.66 -17.50
C GLU A 184 4.51 6.99 -18.52
N GLY A 185 3.40 7.67 -18.84
CA GLY A 185 2.53 7.31 -19.96
C GLY A 185 1.45 6.29 -19.63
N ALA A 186 0.24 6.56 -20.11
CA ALA A 186 -0.87 5.61 -20.10
C ALA A 186 -0.55 4.39 -20.98
N GLN A 187 -0.17 3.26 -20.37
CA GLN A 187 0.15 2.02 -21.09
C GLN A 187 -0.91 0.94 -20.80
N GLY A 188 -2.08 1.09 -21.44
CA GLY A 188 -3.06 -0.01 -21.60
C GLY A 188 -3.94 -0.35 -20.37
N LYS A 189 -4.95 -1.18 -20.62
CA LYS A 189 -5.94 -1.61 -19.60
C LYS A 189 -5.34 -2.46 -18.49
N ASP A 190 -4.24 -3.15 -18.78
CA ASP A 190 -3.63 -4.13 -17.87
C ASP A 190 -3.03 -3.45 -16.62
N GLU A 191 -2.54 -2.21 -16.75
CA GLU A 191 -2.02 -1.42 -15.64
C GLU A 191 -3.14 -0.87 -14.73
N THR A 192 -4.30 -0.56 -15.31
CA THR A 192 -5.50 -0.17 -14.57
C THR A 192 -6.00 -1.33 -13.70
N TRP A 193 -5.97 -2.57 -14.22
CA TRP A 193 -6.27 -3.78 -13.44
C TRP A 193 -5.30 -4.01 -12.30
N THR A 194 -4.00 -3.84 -12.55
CA THR A 194 -2.95 -3.95 -11.51
C THR A 194 -3.20 -2.96 -10.37
N SER A 195 -3.49 -1.71 -10.71
CA SER A 195 -3.83 -0.67 -9.74
C SER A 195 -5.06 -1.02 -8.92
N LEU A 196 -6.12 -1.53 -9.56
CA LEU A 196 -7.37 -1.92 -8.91
C LEU A 196 -7.15 -3.07 -7.92
N ILE A 197 -6.42 -4.11 -8.32
CA ILE A 197 -6.14 -5.28 -7.47
C ILE A 197 -5.30 -4.87 -6.26
N ARG A 198 -4.28 -4.03 -6.45
CA ARG A 198 -3.46 -3.49 -5.36
C ARG A 198 -4.31 -2.75 -4.34
N ASP A 199 -5.15 -1.83 -4.80
CA ASP A 199 -5.98 -1.02 -3.92
C ASP A 199 -7.00 -1.89 -3.16
N LEU A 200 -7.56 -2.93 -3.80
CA LEU A 200 -8.42 -3.94 -3.15
C LEU A 200 -7.68 -4.74 -2.05
N ILE A 201 -6.45 -5.17 -2.31
CA ILE A 201 -5.63 -5.88 -1.32
C ILE A 201 -5.35 -5.01 -0.10
N LEU A 202 -5.10 -3.70 -0.31
CA LEU A 202 -4.79 -2.75 0.76
C LEU A 202 -6.02 -2.35 1.61
N LEU A 203 -7.25 -2.60 1.15
CA LEU A 203 -8.46 -2.36 1.97
C LEU A 203 -8.46 -3.17 3.26
N GLY A 204 -8.10 -4.45 3.20
CA GLY A 204 -8.08 -5.36 4.34
C GLY A 204 -7.23 -4.88 5.52
N PRO A 205 -5.91 -4.65 5.34
CA PRO A 205 -5.03 -4.15 6.40
C PRO A 205 -5.40 -2.72 6.85
N THR A 206 -5.89 -1.87 5.94
CA THR A 206 -6.36 -0.53 6.30
C THR A 206 -7.59 -0.58 7.20
N ALA A 207 -8.59 -1.40 6.86
CA ALA A 207 -9.78 -1.62 7.69
C ALA A 207 -9.40 -2.21 9.05
N TRP A 208 -8.42 -3.13 9.09
CA TRP A 208 -7.91 -3.69 10.34
C TRP A 208 -7.34 -2.64 11.31
N LEU A 209 -6.66 -1.61 10.79
CA LEU A 209 -6.17 -0.49 11.61
C LEU A 209 -7.29 0.33 12.26
N MET A 210 -8.51 0.33 11.71
CA MET A 210 -9.64 1.07 12.27
C MET A 210 -10.10 0.52 13.63
N TRP A 211 -9.85 -0.76 13.91
CA TRP A 211 -10.18 -1.36 15.22
C TRP A 211 -9.03 -1.25 16.24
N ARG A 212 -7.95 -0.52 15.91
CA ARG A 212 -6.84 -0.31 16.84
C ARG A 212 -7.11 0.80 17.84
N PRO A 213 -6.67 0.63 19.10
CA PRO A 213 -6.86 1.65 20.14
C PRO A 213 -6.07 2.92 19.81
N ARG A 214 -6.49 4.06 20.35
CA ARG A 214 -5.80 5.34 20.17
C ARG A 214 -4.47 5.33 20.92
N ARG A 215 -3.35 5.12 20.21
CA ARG A 215 -1.99 5.11 20.77
C ARG A 215 -0.96 5.52 19.73
N THR A 216 0.12 6.17 20.18
CA THR A 216 1.28 6.48 19.34
C THR A 216 2.13 5.24 19.09
N LEU A 217 2.99 5.25 18.05
CA LEU A 217 3.91 4.15 17.77
C LEU A 217 4.79 3.80 18.96
N TRP A 218 5.26 4.81 19.70
CA TRP A 218 6.05 4.63 20.91
C TRP A 218 5.27 3.88 22.01
N ASN A 219 4.01 4.26 22.21
CA ASN A 219 3.16 3.67 23.26
C ASN A 219 2.73 2.23 22.96
N ILE A 220 2.80 1.77 21.71
CA ILE A 220 2.57 0.36 21.36
C ILE A 220 3.56 -0.55 22.11
N TRP A 221 4.82 -0.13 22.18
CA TRP A 221 5.91 -0.93 22.71
C TRP A 221 6.14 -0.74 24.21
N LEU A 222 5.77 0.41 24.76
CA LEU A 222 5.88 0.70 26.19
C LEU A 222 4.82 0.04 27.08
N GLN A 223 3.65 -0.33 26.52
CA GLN A 223 2.61 -1.01 27.29
C GLN A 223 3.06 -2.43 27.65
N LYS A 224 3.31 -2.68 28.94
CA LYS A 224 3.60 -4.02 29.51
C LYS A 224 2.46 -5.00 29.25
#